data_AF-A0A6P0N967-F1
#
_entry.id   AF-A0A6P0N967-F1
#
_cell.length_a   1.000
_cell.length_b   1.000
_cell.length_c   1.000
_cell.angle_alpha   90.00
_cell.angle_beta   90.00
_cell.angle_gamma   90.00
#
_symmetry.space_group_name_H-M   'P 1'
#
loop_
_entity.id
_entity.type
_entity.pdbx_description
1 polymer ?
#
loop_
_entity_poly.entity_id
_entity_poly.type
_entity_poly.pdbx_seq_one_letter_code
_entity_poly.pdbx_strand_id
1 'polypeptide(L)'
;MGNIFVIGPRKSGKTTYLAGLAYWSKRKIAFNQKTFSVHPLNEDAKYLAEQAKNIIVSGASLEGTRLPVGGVSDLPVYSFEIEVKRKLHKNERINLVVKDAAGELFDELESGFLKSEHEDLFQEFFTKDIGGCLIFLTGWQGDSDEYYAQKLSFFTKKIDFYERTKDLRVAVAITKCERGELWPGRLDPEVDLFDVHLPQTKLLLQSEIAPENLRFFALSTFGVLGRNDPRPNRINEPGWDGEMSVLREPDKWQPYSIFSPLYWLSTGKRIS
;
A
#
# COMPACT_ATOMS: atom_id res chain seq x y z
N MET A 1 -4.52 -4.62 17.95
CA MET A 1 -4.23 -5.27 16.66
C MET A 1 -4.78 -4.33 15.61
N GLY A 2 -3.95 -3.85 14.69
CA GLY A 2 -4.43 -2.94 13.64
C GLY A 2 -4.88 -3.75 12.44
N ASN A 3 -6.19 -3.90 12.25
CA ASN A 3 -6.73 -4.48 11.01
C ASN A 3 -6.72 -3.38 9.95
N ILE A 4 -6.00 -3.63 8.86
CA ILE A 4 -5.78 -2.68 7.78
C ILE A 4 -6.22 -3.31 6.46
N PHE A 5 -6.94 -2.55 5.66
CA PHE A 5 -7.18 -2.90 4.27
C PHE A 5 -6.20 -2.18 3.35
N VAL A 6 -5.70 -2.87 2.34
CA VAL A 6 -4.96 -2.25 1.24
C VAL A 6 -5.83 -2.30 -0.01
N ILE A 7 -6.19 -1.14 -0.53
CA ILE A 7 -7.04 -0.99 -1.72
C ILE A 7 -6.30 -0.20 -2.80
N GLY A 8 -6.81 -0.25 -4.02
CA GLY A 8 -6.24 0.47 -5.16
C GLY A 8 -6.42 -0.32 -6.45
N PRO A 9 -6.20 0.31 -7.61
CA PRO A 9 -6.42 -0.33 -8.91
C PRO A 9 -5.68 -1.65 -9.08
N ARG A 10 -6.10 -2.44 -10.07
CA ARG A 10 -5.29 -3.58 -10.54
C ARG A 10 -3.88 -3.11 -10.91
N LYS A 11 -2.87 -3.96 -10.65
CA LYS A 11 -1.45 -3.70 -10.93
C LYS A 11 -0.83 -2.50 -10.19
N SER A 12 -1.51 -1.98 -9.17
CA SER A 12 -0.95 -0.93 -8.29
C SER A 12 0.21 -1.43 -7.41
N GLY A 13 0.42 -2.75 -7.32
CA GLY A 13 1.57 -3.35 -6.64
C GLY A 13 1.31 -3.72 -5.17
N LYS A 14 0.05 -3.84 -4.75
CA LYS A 14 -0.35 -4.22 -3.38
C LYS A 14 0.26 -5.53 -2.91
N THR A 15 0.10 -6.60 -3.69
CA THR A 15 0.65 -7.93 -3.39
C THR A 15 2.18 -7.90 -3.36
N THR A 16 2.82 -7.25 -4.35
CA THR A 16 4.27 -7.05 -4.38
C THR A 16 4.78 -6.27 -3.17
N TYR A 17 4.03 -5.25 -2.75
CA TYR A 17 4.31 -4.44 -1.56
C TYR A 17 4.30 -5.27 -0.28
N LEU A 18 3.23 -6.05 -0.06
CA LEU A 18 3.12 -6.91 1.12
C LEU A 18 4.19 -8.01 1.12
N ALA A 19 4.54 -8.55 -0.05
CA ALA A 19 5.63 -9.51 -0.20
C ALA A 19 6.99 -8.87 0.12
N GLY A 20 7.21 -7.66 -0.39
CA GLY A 20 8.38 -6.85 -0.05
C GLY A 20 8.48 -6.57 1.45
N LEU A 21 7.38 -6.20 2.10
CA LEU A 21 7.31 -5.98 3.54
C LEU A 21 7.69 -7.24 4.33
N ALA A 22 7.12 -8.39 3.94
CA ALA A 22 7.30 -9.68 4.60
C ALA A 22 8.74 -10.23 4.51
N TYR A 23 9.46 -9.93 3.42
CA TYR A 23 10.76 -10.52 3.13
C TYR A 23 11.95 -9.55 3.23
N TRP A 24 11.81 -8.30 2.80
CA TRP A 24 12.94 -7.36 2.70
C TRP A 24 13.67 -7.20 4.04
N SER A 25 12.91 -7.19 5.15
CA SER A 25 13.45 -7.11 6.50
C SER A 25 14.40 -8.26 6.89
N LYS A 26 14.37 -9.39 6.17
CA LYS A 26 15.22 -10.58 6.40
C LYS A 26 16.50 -10.59 5.57
N ARG A 27 16.69 -9.66 4.62
CA ARG A 27 17.90 -9.63 3.78
C ARG A 27 19.13 -9.12 4.54
N LYS A 28 20.25 -9.84 4.41
CA LYS A 28 21.57 -9.53 5.01
C LYS A 28 21.99 -8.08 4.78
N ILE A 29 21.95 -7.63 3.52
CA ILE A 29 22.34 -6.29 3.07
C ILE A 29 21.61 -5.19 3.84
N ALA A 30 20.39 -5.47 4.31
CA ALA A 30 19.54 -4.47 4.90
C ALA A 30 19.51 -4.52 6.45
N PHE A 31 20.13 -5.50 7.13
CA PHE A 31 20.16 -5.56 8.61
C PHE A 31 20.89 -4.37 9.25
N ASN A 32 21.94 -3.84 8.62
CA ASN A 32 22.73 -2.72 9.16
C ASN A 32 22.07 -1.34 8.99
N GLN A 33 20.94 -1.25 8.28
CA GLN A 33 20.27 0.01 7.93
C GLN A 33 18.80 0.09 8.36
N LYS A 34 18.30 -0.92 9.09
CA LYS A 34 16.86 -1.04 9.40
C LYS A 34 16.48 -0.40 10.73
N THR A 35 15.42 0.39 10.68
CA THR A 35 14.67 0.85 11.84
C THR A 35 13.59 -0.15 12.29
N PHE A 36 13.35 -1.23 11.55
CA PHE A 36 12.34 -2.25 11.89
C PHE A 36 12.66 -3.66 11.35
N SER A 37 12.07 -4.69 11.97
CA SER A 37 12.03 -6.09 11.48
C SER A 37 10.59 -6.58 11.38
N VAL A 38 10.31 -7.43 10.39
CA VAL A 38 8.97 -7.96 10.11
C VAL A 38 8.98 -9.48 10.24
N HIS A 39 8.04 -10.00 11.02
CA HIS A 39 7.86 -11.41 11.31
C HIS A 39 6.46 -11.85 10.84
N PRO A 40 6.37 -12.58 9.71
CA PRO A 40 5.11 -13.20 9.28
C PRO A 40 4.59 -14.17 10.35
N LEU A 41 3.31 -14.06 10.71
CA LEU A 41 2.69 -14.86 11.77
C LEU A 41 1.87 -16.03 11.25
N ASN A 42 1.11 -15.85 10.17
CA ASN A 42 0.26 -16.89 9.56
C ASN A 42 0.84 -17.44 8.25
N GLU A 43 0.25 -18.53 7.75
CA GLU A 43 0.74 -19.24 6.56
C GLU A 43 0.71 -18.37 5.30
N ASP A 44 -0.35 -17.57 5.07
CA ASP A 44 -0.43 -16.64 3.94
C ASP A 44 0.74 -15.64 3.94
N ALA A 45 1.07 -15.05 5.10
CA ALA A 45 2.17 -14.10 5.21
C ALA A 45 3.55 -14.78 5.05
N LYS A 46 3.69 -16.03 5.50
CA LYS A 46 4.92 -16.82 5.29
C LYS A 46 5.08 -17.19 3.82
N TYR A 47 4.01 -17.64 3.17
CA TYR A 47 3.97 -17.92 1.74
C TYR A 47 4.37 -16.67 0.95
N LEU A 48 3.81 -15.51 1.28
CA LEU A 48 4.14 -14.24 0.63
C LEU A 48 5.62 -13.86 0.78
N ALA A 49 6.23 -14.14 1.94
CA ALA A 49 7.67 -13.93 2.13
C ALA A 49 8.52 -14.88 1.26
N GLU A 50 8.11 -16.14 1.08
CA GLU A 50 8.78 -17.07 0.17
C GLU A 50 8.58 -16.68 -1.30
N GLN A 51 7.40 -16.18 -1.67
CA GLN A 51 7.15 -15.65 -3.01
C GLN A 51 8.08 -14.46 -3.32
N ALA A 52 8.27 -13.52 -2.38
CA ALA A 52 9.25 -12.46 -2.56
C ALA A 52 10.68 -12.99 -2.76
N LYS A 53 11.09 -13.98 -1.97
CA LYS A 53 12.41 -14.60 -2.08
C LYS A 53 12.62 -15.32 -3.41
N ASN A 54 11.62 -16.03 -3.90
CA ASN A 54 11.77 -16.93 -5.05
C ASN A 54 11.43 -16.27 -6.38
N ILE A 55 10.55 -15.25 -6.37
CA ILE A 55 10.03 -14.59 -7.57
C ILE A 55 10.60 -13.17 -7.70
N ILE A 56 10.37 -12.30 -6.72
CA ILE A 56 10.81 -10.89 -6.80
C ILE A 56 12.33 -10.80 -6.89
N VAL A 57 13.06 -11.51 -6.03
CA VAL A 57 14.54 -11.52 -6.05
C VAL A 57 15.10 -12.12 -7.34
N SER A 58 14.35 -13.02 -7.99
CA SER A 58 14.73 -13.61 -9.28
C SER A 58 14.44 -12.69 -10.47
N GLY A 59 13.93 -11.47 -10.23
CA GLY A 59 13.58 -10.51 -11.28
C GLY A 59 12.23 -10.80 -11.95
N ALA A 60 11.35 -11.58 -11.32
CA ALA A 60 10.02 -11.88 -11.85
C ALA A 60 8.92 -11.11 -11.08
N SER A 61 7.72 -11.01 -11.67
CA SER A 61 6.57 -10.36 -11.05
C SER A 61 5.68 -11.36 -10.33
N LEU A 62 5.11 -10.93 -9.20
CA LEU A 62 3.97 -11.62 -8.60
C LEU A 62 2.70 -11.34 -9.41
N GLU A 63 1.78 -12.30 -9.41
CA GLU A 63 0.41 -12.05 -9.83
C GLU A 63 -0.32 -11.15 -8.83
N GLY A 64 -1.22 -10.31 -9.34
CA GLY A 64 -2.09 -9.53 -8.47
C GLY A 64 -3.20 -10.38 -7.88
N THR A 65 -3.66 -9.99 -6.69
CA THR A 65 -4.84 -10.60 -6.05
C THR A 65 -6.06 -10.50 -6.97
N ARG A 66 -6.66 -11.66 -7.25
CA ARG A 66 -7.92 -11.80 -7.99
C ARG A 66 -9.04 -12.08 -7.00
N LEU A 67 -10.28 -11.77 -7.38
CA LEU A 67 -11.44 -12.20 -6.62
C LEU A 67 -11.53 -13.74 -6.66
N PRO A 68 -11.49 -14.42 -5.51
CA PRO A 68 -11.59 -15.88 -5.45
C PRO A 68 -13.02 -16.35 -5.78
N VAL A 69 -13.14 -17.59 -6.27
CA VAL A 69 -14.43 -18.18 -6.67
C VAL A 69 -15.39 -18.34 -5.49
N GLY A 70 -14.88 -18.58 -4.28
CA GLY A 70 -15.68 -18.64 -3.05
C GLY A 70 -16.04 -17.27 -2.48
N GLY A 71 -15.73 -16.19 -3.20
CA GLY A 71 -16.08 -14.84 -2.81
C GLY A 71 -15.16 -14.26 -1.75
N VAL A 72 -15.57 -13.11 -1.23
CA VAL A 72 -14.78 -12.21 -0.39
C VAL A 72 -14.09 -12.89 0.80
N SER A 73 -14.74 -13.87 1.45
CA SER A 73 -14.20 -14.56 2.63
C SER A 73 -12.88 -15.27 2.37
N ASP A 74 -12.60 -15.58 1.11
CA ASP A 74 -11.41 -16.33 0.68
C ASP A 74 -10.27 -15.40 0.26
N LEU A 75 -10.41 -14.08 0.45
CA LEU A 75 -9.31 -13.16 0.22
C LEU A 75 -8.16 -13.44 1.20
N PRO A 76 -6.90 -13.38 0.73
CA PRO A 76 -5.76 -13.68 1.59
C PRO A 76 -5.64 -12.64 2.70
N VAL A 77 -5.40 -13.13 3.92
CA VAL A 77 -5.24 -12.30 5.12
C VAL A 77 -3.80 -12.45 5.59
N TYR A 78 -3.07 -11.35 5.69
CA TYR A 78 -1.65 -11.40 6.05
C TYR A 78 -1.44 -10.86 7.47
N SER A 79 -0.93 -11.71 8.37
CA SER A 79 -0.64 -11.30 9.75
C SER A 79 0.86 -11.11 9.96
N PHE A 80 1.25 -9.98 10.54
CA PHE A 80 2.64 -9.61 10.80
C PHE A 80 2.82 -9.12 12.23
N GLU A 81 3.91 -9.54 12.88
CA GLU A 81 4.51 -8.81 14.00
C GLU A 81 5.65 -7.95 13.46
N ILE A 82 5.65 -6.67 13.79
CA ILE A 82 6.70 -5.73 13.39
C ILE A 82 7.35 -5.15 14.63
N GLU A 83 8.65 -5.32 14.75
CA GLU A 83 9.46 -4.74 15.82
C GLU A 83 10.17 -3.49 15.28
N VAL A 84 9.90 -2.34 15.90
CA VAL A 84 10.51 -1.05 15.58
C VAL A 84 11.62 -0.78 16.57
N LYS A 85 12.84 -0.64 16.05
CA LYS A 85 14.05 -0.37 16.82
C LYS A 85 14.15 1.12 17.10
N ARG A 86 14.14 1.51 18.38
CA ARG A 86 14.32 2.89 18.81
C ARG A 86 15.69 3.03 19.47
N LYS A 87 16.47 4.04 19.07
CA LYS A 87 17.83 4.25 19.63
C LYS A 87 17.82 4.66 21.11
N LEU A 88 16.83 5.44 21.52
CA LEU A 88 16.74 6.07 22.85
C LEU A 88 15.55 5.58 23.69
N HIS A 89 14.68 4.74 23.13
CA HIS A 89 13.48 4.23 23.79
C HIS A 89 13.39 2.71 23.68
N LYS A 90 12.50 2.09 24.45
CA LYS A 90 12.19 0.67 24.27
C LYS A 90 11.70 0.43 22.85
N ASN A 91 12.11 -0.71 22.29
CA ASN A 91 11.56 -1.18 21.02
C ASN A 91 10.04 -1.28 21.13
N GLU A 92 9.38 -0.90 20.05
CA GLU A 92 7.93 -0.94 19.93
C GLU A 92 7.53 -2.16 19.10
N ARG A 93 6.49 -2.86 19.52
CA ARG A 93 5.95 -4.01 18.78
C ARG A 93 4.56 -3.69 18.27
N ILE A 94 4.32 -4.00 17.01
CA ILE A 94 3.04 -3.76 16.33
C ILE A 94 2.58 -5.06 15.69
N ASN A 95 1.36 -5.46 16.02
CA ASN A 95 0.68 -6.58 15.37
C ASN A 95 -0.32 -6.06 14.35
N LEU A 96 -0.09 -6.42 13.09
CA LEU A 96 -0.90 -6.02 11.95
C LEU A 96 -1.62 -7.23 11.35
N VAL A 97 -2.86 -7.02 10.98
CA VAL A 97 -3.58 -7.88 10.05
C VAL A 97 -3.87 -7.04 8.82
N VAL A 98 -3.42 -7.49 7.67
CA VAL A 98 -3.57 -6.76 6.42
C VAL A 98 -4.34 -7.59 5.43
N LYS A 99 -5.44 -7.05 4.90
CA LYS A 99 -6.20 -7.65 3.81
C LYS A 99 -5.84 -6.97 2.50
N ASP A 100 -5.43 -7.76 1.52
CA ASP A 100 -5.14 -7.29 0.16
C ASP A 100 -6.41 -7.37 -0.68
N ALA A 101 -7.06 -6.24 -0.93
CA ALA A 101 -8.27 -6.21 -1.74
C ALA A 101 -7.95 -6.44 -3.22
N ALA A 102 -8.75 -7.23 -3.93
CA ALA A 102 -8.65 -7.33 -5.38
C ALA A 102 -8.80 -5.95 -6.04
N GLY A 103 -8.09 -5.70 -7.15
CA GLY A 103 -8.12 -4.39 -7.81
C GLY A 103 -9.49 -4.04 -8.40
N GLU A 104 -10.26 -5.06 -8.75
CA GLU A 104 -11.63 -5.01 -9.25
C GLU A 104 -12.56 -4.25 -8.29
N LEU A 105 -12.34 -4.39 -6.98
CA LEU A 105 -13.14 -3.71 -5.97
C LEU A 105 -12.92 -2.20 -6.00
N PHE A 106 -11.72 -1.77 -6.41
CA PHE A 106 -11.46 -0.35 -6.62
C PHE A 106 -12.18 0.15 -7.86
N ASP A 107 -12.24 -0.65 -8.92
CA ASP A 107 -12.97 -0.28 -10.14
C ASP A 107 -14.48 -0.15 -9.87
N GLU A 108 -15.04 -0.95 -8.96
CA GLU A 108 -16.45 -0.90 -8.57
C GLU A 108 -16.85 0.33 -7.71
N LEU A 109 -15.90 1.15 -7.28
CA LEU A 109 -16.17 2.41 -6.56
C LEU A 109 -16.85 3.51 -7.43
N GLU A 110 -17.15 3.23 -8.71
CA GLU A 110 -17.56 4.25 -9.69
C GLU A 110 -19.06 4.54 -9.72
N SER A 111 -19.91 3.55 -9.43
CA SER A 111 -21.34 3.62 -9.79
C SER A 111 -22.30 3.61 -8.59
N GLY A 112 -21.78 3.40 -7.38
CA GLY A 112 -22.60 3.11 -6.21
C GLY A 112 -23.31 1.76 -6.22
N PHE A 113 -23.13 0.97 -7.29
CA PHE A 113 -23.56 -0.41 -7.39
C PHE A 113 -22.38 -1.32 -7.06
N LEU A 114 -22.36 -1.79 -5.82
CA LEU A 114 -21.58 -2.95 -5.47
C LEU A 114 -22.27 -4.16 -6.07
N LYS A 115 -21.52 -5.05 -6.72
CA LYS A 115 -22.07 -6.38 -7.01
C LYS A 115 -22.46 -7.01 -5.68
N SER A 116 -23.62 -7.67 -5.62
CA SER A 116 -24.10 -8.32 -4.40
C SER A 116 -23.06 -9.27 -3.79
N GLU A 117 -22.24 -9.88 -4.64
CA GLU A 117 -21.15 -10.79 -4.28
C GLU A 117 -19.98 -10.10 -3.53
N HIS A 118 -19.88 -8.78 -3.60
CA HIS A 118 -18.82 -7.99 -2.96
C HIS A 118 -19.32 -7.13 -1.80
N GLU A 119 -20.63 -7.11 -1.54
CA GLU A 119 -21.23 -6.28 -0.49
C GLU A 119 -20.67 -6.65 0.89
N ASP A 120 -20.49 -7.94 1.16
CA ASP A 120 -19.91 -8.45 2.41
C ASP A 120 -18.50 -7.88 2.67
N LEU A 121 -17.70 -7.66 1.62
CA LEU A 121 -16.36 -7.07 1.77
C LEU A 121 -16.41 -5.61 2.15
N PHE A 122 -17.32 -4.88 1.53
CA PHE A 122 -17.49 -3.47 1.83
C PHE A 122 -18.05 -3.31 3.25
N GLN A 123 -19.00 -4.17 3.65
CA GLN A 123 -19.48 -4.19 5.02
C GLN A 123 -18.34 -4.49 6.00
N GLU A 124 -17.53 -5.53 5.74
CA GLU A 124 -16.35 -5.85 6.54
C GLU A 124 -15.33 -4.71 6.57
N PHE A 125 -15.05 -4.07 5.44
CA PHE A 125 -14.11 -2.96 5.37
C PHE A 125 -14.50 -1.81 6.34
N PHE A 126 -15.80 -1.58 6.53
CA PHE A 126 -16.30 -0.52 7.39
C PHE A 126 -16.65 -0.97 8.81
N THR A 127 -16.42 -2.23 9.21
CA THR A 127 -16.61 -2.65 10.61
C THR A 127 -15.61 -1.98 11.56
N LYS A 128 -16.03 -1.77 12.81
CA LYS A 128 -15.28 -0.99 13.82
C LYS A 128 -13.93 -1.60 14.22
N ASP A 129 -13.68 -2.87 13.93
CA ASP A 129 -12.39 -3.52 14.14
C ASP A 129 -11.34 -3.13 13.09
N ILE A 130 -11.76 -2.65 11.91
CA ILE A 130 -10.86 -2.09 10.89
C ILE A 130 -10.39 -0.71 11.32
N GLY A 131 -9.12 -0.59 11.70
CA GLY A 131 -8.53 0.65 12.20
C GLY A 131 -7.99 1.56 11.10
N GLY A 132 -7.77 1.04 9.90
CA GLY A 132 -7.23 1.86 8.82
C GLY A 132 -7.30 1.27 7.41
N CYS A 133 -7.09 2.15 6.44
CA CYS A 133 -7.01 1.81 5.03
C CYS A 133 -5.79 2.45 4.38
N LEU A 134 -5.09 1.68 3.56
CA LEU A 134 -3.99 2.12 2.72
C LEU A 134 -4.44 2.07 1.26
N ILE A 135 -4.55 3.24 0.62
CA ILE A 135 -4.99 3.40 -0.76
C ILE A 135 -3.76 3.57 -1.65
N PHE A 136 -3.61 2.70 -2.65
CA PHE A 136 -2.54 2.75 -3.63
C PHE A 136 -2.98 3.46 -4.89
N LEU A 137 -2.29 4.53 -5.25
CA LEU A 137 -2.46 5.26 -6.50
C LEU A 137 -1.19 5.09 -7.35
N THR A 138 -1.36 4.80 -8.64
CA THR A 138 -0.25 4.61 -9.59
C THR A 138 -0.36 5.46 -10.85
N GLY A 139 -1.49 6.13 -11.08
CA GLY A 139 -1.63 7.14 -12.12
C GLY A 139 -1.28 8.51 -11.56
N TRP A 140 -0.66 9.37 -12.37
CA TRP A 140 -0.34 10.76 -12.00
C TRP A 140 -0.31 11.68 -13.24
N GLN A 141 -0.82 11.18 -14.37
CA GLN A 141 -0.84 11.85 -15.66
C GLN A 141 -2.17 11.60 -16.36
N GLY A 142 -2.47 12.43 -17.35
CA GLY A 142 -3.75 12.39 -18.07
C GLY A 142 -4.91 12.50 -17.09
N ASP A 143 -5.91 11.65 -17.28
CA ASP A 143 -7.17 11.72 -16.54
C ASP A 143 -7.11 10.99 -15.19
N SER A 144 -5.91 10.66 -14.69
CA SER A 144 -5.73 9.91 -13.44
C SER A 144 -6.35 10.62 -12.24
N ASP A 145 -6.21 11.94 -12.15
CA ASP A 145 -6.74 12.72 -11.03
C ASP A 145 -8.27 12.70 -10.99
N GLU A 146 -8.91 12.94 -12.13
CA GLU A 146 -10.37 12.86 -12.25
C GLU A 146 -10.87 11.44 -11.95
N TYR A 147 -10.21 10.41 -12.52
CA TYR A 147 -10.52 9.01 -12.28
C TYR A 147 -10.48 8.65 -10.78
N TYR A 148 -9.45 9.11 -10.07
CA TYR A 148 -9.34 8.84 -8.62
C TYR A 148 -10.32 9.67 -7.80
N ALA A 149 -10.52 10.95 -8.12
CA ALA A 149 -11.49 11.79 -7.42
C ALA A 149 -12.92 11.20 -7.51
N GLN A 150 -13.34 10.75 -8.69
CA GLN A 150 -14.65 10.13 -8.89
C GLN A 150 -14.83 8.88 -8.01
N LYS A 151 -13.88 7.94 -8.06
CA LYS A 151 -13.94 6.69 -7.27
C LYS A 151 -13.85 6.94 -5.77
N LEU A 152 -12.95 7.84 -5.34
CA LEU A 152 -12.77 8.12 -3.93
C LEU A 152 -13.91 8.96 -3.35
N SER A 153 -14.69 9.68 -4.16
CA SER A 153 -15.90 10.37 -3.69
C SER A 153 -16.97 9.39 -3.20
N PHE A 154 -17.09 8.24 -3.87
CA PHE A 154 -17.99 7.19 -3.38
C PHE A 154 -17.45 6.54 -2.10
N PHE A 155 -16.14 6.29 -2.06
CA PHE A 155 -15.48 5.74 -0.88
C PHE A 155 -15.69 6.62 0.36
N THR A 156 -15.52 7.94 0.26
CA THR A 156 -15.73 8.87 1.38
C THR A 156 -17.19 8.93 1.81
N LYS A 157 -18.15 8.89 0.87
CA LYS A 157 -19.59 8.76 1.18
C LYS A 157 -19.89 7.49 1.97
N LYS A 158 -19.20 6.38 1.69
CA LYS A 158 -19.36 5.15 2.45
C LYS A 158 -18.73 5.24 3.84
N ILE A 159 -17.57 5.89 4.00
CA ILE A 159 -17.01 6.20 5.32
C ILE A 159 -18.05 6.96 6.16
N ASP A 160 -18.70 7.97 5.59
CA ASP A 160 -19.74 8.75 6.27
C ASP A 160 -20.98 7.91 6.60
N PHE A 161 -21.51 7.16 5.63
CA PHE A 161 -22.67 6.28 5.80
C PHE A 161 -22.50 5.25 6.92
N TYR A 162 -21.30 4.69 7.09
CA TYR A 162 -20.98 3.74 8.16
C TYR A 162 -20.46 4.42 9.45
N GLU A 163 -20.57 5.74 9.55
CA GLU A 163 -20.13 6.55 10.70
C GLU A 163 -18.66 6.29 11.09
N ARG A 164 -17.80 6.22 10.07
CA ARG A 164 -16.36 5.91 10.20
C ARG A 164 -15.44 7.13 10.09
N THR A 165 -15.99 8.33 9.87
CA THR A 165 -15.23 9.57 9.67
C THR A 165 -14.30 9.93 10.83
N LYS A 166 -14.63 9.51 12.06
CA LYS A 166 -13.87 9.83 13.27
C LYS A 166 -12.82 8.80 13.66
N ASP A 167 -12.94 7.55 13.21
CA ASP A 167 -12.17 6.42 13.74
C ASP A 167 -11.43 5.60 12.68
N LEU A 168 -11.75 5.76 11.39
CA LEU A 168 -10.98 5.14 10.30
C LEU A 168 -9.85 6.06 9.84
N ARG A 169 -8.60 5.62 10.00
CA ARG A 169 -7.45 6.31 9.40
C ARG A 169 -7.27 5.91 7.94
N VAL A 170 -7.05 6.88 7.07
CA VAL A 170 -6.85 6.69 5.64
C VAL A 170 -5.47 7.20 5.25
N ALA A 171 -4.61 6.29 4.80
CA ALA A 171 -3.32 6.59 4.22
C ALA A 171 -3.42 6.47 2.71
N VAL A 172 -3.07 7.52 1.97
CA VAL A 172 -3.11 7.53 0.51
C VAL A 172 -1.69 7.64 -0.01
N ALA A 173 -1.27 6.66 -0.82
CA ALA A 173 0.10 6.55 -1.28
C ALA A 173 0.17 6.60 -2.80
N ILE A 174 0.98 7.54 -3.33
CA ILE A 174 1.51 7.40 -4.69
C ILE A 174 2.60 6.33 -4.64
N THR A 175 2.31 5.20 -5.26
CA THR A 175 3.18 4.04 -5.32
C THR A 175 4.01 4.05 -6.60
N LYS A 176 5.01 3.15 -6.67
CA LYS A 176 6.01 3.14 -7.75
C LYS A 176 6.76 4.48 -7.86
N CYS A 177 6.96 5.15 -6.70
CA CYS A 177 7.55 6.49 -6.65
C CYS A 177 9.05 6.51 -7.02
N GLU A 178 9.69 5.35 -7.20
CA GLU A 178 11.07 5.27 -7.73
C GLU A 178 11.21 5.80 -9.15
N ARG A 179 10.10 6.00 -9.86
CA ARG A 179 10.09 6.60 -11.20
C ARG A 179 10.64 8.03 -11.14
N GLY A 180 11.47 8.38 -12.13
CA GLY A 180 12.27 9.60 -12.11
C GLY A 180 11.44 10.87 -12.00
N GLU A 181 10.21 10.85 -12.50
CA GLU A 181 9.24 11.95 -12.43
C GLU A 181 8.70 12.18 -11.03
N LEU A 182 8.61 11.12 -10.20
CA LEU A 182 8.01 11.15 -8.87
C LEU A 182 9.05 11.15 -7.74
N TRP A 183 10.21 10.55 -7.98
CA TRP A 183 11.22 10.36 -6.95
C TRP A 183 11.66 11.67 -6.26
N PRO A 184 11.81 12.82 -6.96
CA PRO A 184 12.14 14.09 -6.31
C PRO A 184 11.13 14.51 -5.24
N GLY A 185 9.82 14.34 -5.48
CA GLY A 185 8.75 14.77 -4.58
C GLY A 185 8.44 13.80 -3.43
N ARG A 186 9.19 12.71 -3.29
CA ARG A 186 8.91 11.66 -2.28
C ARG A 186 9.05 12.12 -0.82
N LEU A 187 9.74 13.24 -0.58
CA LEU A 187 10.08 13.72 0.77
C LEU A 187 8.92 14.48 1.40
N ASP A 188 8.22 15.30 0.62
CA ASP A 188 6.95 15.93 1.01
C ASP A 188 5.86 15.56 0.00
N PRO A 189 5.35 14.32 0.04
CA PRO A 189 4.43 13.82 -0.99
C PRO A 189 3.15 14.65 -1.09
N GLU A 190 2.67 15.22 0.03
CA GLU A 190 1.44 16.00 0.05
C GLU A 190 1.54 17.25 -0.84
N VAL A 191 2.71 17.92 -0.81
CA VAL A 191 2.98 19.14 -1.59
C VAL A 191 3.59 18.80 -2.94
N ASP A 192 4.65 17.99 -2.95
CA ASP A 192 5.46 17.80 -4.16
C ASP A 192 4.90 16.75 -5.11
N LEU A 193 3.91 15.94 -4.70
CA LEU A 193 3.29 14.94 -5.56
C LEU A 193 1.77 15.12 -5.67
N PHE A 194 1.06 15.20 -4.55
CA PHE A 194 -0.41 15.28 -4.60
C PHE A 194 -0.90 16.63 -5.11
N ASP A 195 -0.34 17.77 -4.70
CA ASP A 195 -0.72 19.08 -5.29
C ASP A 195 -0.35 19.18 -6.77
N VAL A 196 0.73 18.51 -7.18
CA VAL A 196 1.24 18.59 -8.56
C VAL A 196 0.46 17.69 -9.51
N HIS A 197 0.17 16.47 -9.08
CA HIS A 197 -0.33 15.43 -9.98
C HIS A 197 -1.76 14.97 -9.71
N LEU A 198 -2.24 15.10 -8.46
CA LEU A 198 -3.56 14.64 -8.04
C LEU A 198 -4.32 15.70 -7.21
N PRO A 199 -4.36 16.98 -7.64
CA PRO A 199 -4.91 18.07 -6.83
C PRO A 199 -6.41 17.90 -6.54
N GLN A 200 -7.22 17.42 -7.50
CA GLN A 200 -8.66 17.21 -7.27
C GLN A 200 -8.89 16.09 -6.27
N THR A 201 -8.17 14.98 -6.42
CA THR A 201 -8.21 13.85 -5.50
C THR A 201 -7.81 14.27 -4.09
N LYS A 202 -6.74 15.06 -3.95
CA LYS A 202 -6.29 15.58 -2.66
C LYS A 202 -7.35 16.47 -2.01
N LEU A 203 -7.87 17.46 -2.75
CA LEU A 203 -8.87 18.40 -2.26
C LEU A 203 -10.12 17.68 -1.78
N LEU A 204 -10.62 16.72 -2.54
CA LEU A 204 -11.75 15.87 -2.15
C LEU A 204 -11.47 15.13 -0.85
N LEU A 205 -10.34 14.44 -0.74
CA LEU A 205 -10.04 13.67 0.47
C LEU A 205 -9.92 14.58 1.70
N GLN A 206 -9.32 15.76 1.54
CA GLN A 206 -9.18 16.74 2.63
C GLN A 206 -10.50 17.42 3.00
N SER A 207 -11.47 17.53 2.09
CA SER A 207 -12.81 18.05 2.40
C SER A 207 -13.68 17.04 3.14
N GLU A 208 -13.51 15.75 2.86
CA GLU A 208 -14.37 14.68 3.39
C GLU A 208 -13.78 13.94 4.60
N ILE A 209 -12.45 13.98 4.81
CA ILE A 209 -11.77 13.24 5.88
C ILE A 209 -10.98 14.21 6.77
N ALA A 210 -11.21 14.12 8.08
CA ALA A 210 -10.54 14.96 9.06
C ALA A 210 -9.00 14.84 8.97
N PRO A 211 -8.22 15.94 9.10
CA PRO A 211 -6.77 15.93 8.93
C PRO A 211 -6.00 14.98 9.85
N GLU A 212 -6.53 14.67 11.04
CA GLU A 212 -5.97 13.68 11.96
C GLU A 212 -6.09 12.23 11.47
N ASN A 213 -7.05 11.98 10.58
CA ASN A 213 -7.39 10.68 10.00
C ASN A 213 -6.97 10.54 8.53
N LEU A 214 -6.31 11.54 7.93
CA LEU A 214 -5.83 11.51 6.56
C LEU A 214 -4.33 11.79 6.48
N ARG A 215 -3.58 10.95 5.75
CA ARG A 215 -2.17 11.21 5.42
C ARG A 215 -1.80 10.77 4.02
N PHE A 216 -0.93 11.57 3.40
CA PHE A 216 -0.36 11.31 2.09
C PHE A 216 1.06 10.77 2.19
N PHE A 217 1.38 9.79 1.34
CA PHE A 217 2.68 9.12 1.32
C PHE A 217 3.21 8.96 -0.11
N ALA A 218 4.53 8.91 -0.23
CA ALA A 218 5.20 8.32 -1.38
C ALA A 218 5.77 6.96 -0.98
N LEU A 219 5.61 5.96 -1.84
CA LEU A 219 6.04 4.59 -1.56
C LEU A 219 6.68 3.97 -2.78
N SER A 220 7.78 3.26 -2.55
CA SER A 220 8.40 2.42 -3.57
C SER A 220 8.73 1.05 -3.00
N THR A 221 8.18 0.01 -3.60
CA THR A 221 8.48 -1.37 -3.21
C THR A 221 9.89 -1.79 -3.63
N PHE A 222 10.40 -1.30 -4.77
CA PHE A 222 11.73 -1.67 -5.27
C PHE A 222 12.84 -0.67 -4.94
N GLY A 223 12.48 0.61 -4.86
CA GLY A 223 13.41 1.71 -4.65
C GLY A 223 14.20 2.09 -5.90
N VAL A 224 15.23 2.88 -5.68
CA VAL A 224 16.24 3.26 -6.68
C VAL A 224 17.51 2.43 -6.48
N LEU A 225 18.42 2.47 -7.44
CA LEU A 225 19.67 1.69 -7.37
C LEU A 225 20.61 2.18 -6.27
N GLY A 226 20.54 3.45 -5.92
CA GLY A 226 21.30 3.97 -4.79
C GLY A 226 21.14 5.46 -4.59
N ARG A 227 21.74 5.96 -3.51
CA ARG A 227 21.66 7.39 -3.16
C ARG A 227 22.21 8.31 -4.26
N ASN A 228 23.30 7.90 -4.90
CA ASN A 228 23.94 8.65 -5.99
C ASN A 228 23.56 8.12 -7.38
N ASP A 229 22.64 7.15 -7.45
CA ASP A 229 22.13 6.57 -8.68
C ASP A 229 20.60 6.44 -8.54
N PRO A 230 19.87 7.56 -8.73
CA PRO A 230 18.43 7.63 -8.48
C PRO A 230 17.61 6.97 -9.60
N ARG A 231 18.25 6.22 -10.51
CA ARG A 231 17.51 5.47 -11.53
C ARG A 231 16.63 4.42 -10.84
N PRO A 232 15.42 4.18 -11.35
CA PRO A 232 14.52 3.15 -10.82
C PRO A 232 15.21 1.79 -10.73
N ASN A 233 15.09 1.10 -9.60
CA ASN A 233 15.42 -0.32 -9.49
C ASN A 233 14.26 -1.19 -9.99
N ARG A 234 13.67 -0.78 -11.12
CA ARG A 234 12.48 -1.35 -11.72
C ARG A 234 12.69 -1.39 -13.22
N ILE A 235 12.29 -2.48 -13.84
CA ILE A 235 12.05 -2.57 -15.28
C ILE A 235 10.63 -3.05 -15.52
N ASN A 236 10.16 -2.78 -16.73
CA ASN A 236 8.88 -3.25 -17.19
C ASN A 236 9.08 -4.44 -18.12
N GLU A 237 8.29 -5.48 -17.90
CA GLU A 237 8.28 -6.67 -18.73
C GLU A 237 6.86 -6.98 -19.21
N PRO A 238 6.72 -7.59 -20.40
CA PRO A 238 5.45 -8.16 -20.81
C PRO A 238 5.00 -9.25 -19.82
N GLY A 239 3.78 -9.13 -19.32
CA GLY A 239 3.12 -10.12 -18.48
C GLY A 239 1.83 -10.64 -19.11
N TRP A 240 1.17 -11.56 -18.41
CA TRP A 240 -0.07 -12.20 -18.84
C TRP A 240 -1.24 -11.21 -19.00
N ASP A 241 -1.20 -10.08 -18.29
CA ASP A 241 -2.17 -8.99 -18.35
C ASP A 241 -1.40 -7.68 -18.58
N GLY A 242 -0.81 -7.51 -19.77
CA GLY A 242 -0.09 -6.28 -20.13
C GLY A 242 1.25 -6.12 -19.41
N GLU A 243 1.65 -4.87 -19.15
CA GLU A 243 2.98 -4.56 -18.62
C GLU A 243 3.07 -4.78 -17.09
N MET A 244 4.04 -5.58 -16.67
CA MET A 244 4.32 -5.87 -15.26
C MET A 244 5.64 -5.24 -14.84
N SER A 245 5.75 -4.87 -13.56
CA SER A 245 6.95 -4.25 -13.00
C SER A 245 7.77 -5.28 -12.24
N VAL A 246 9.04 -5.45 -12.59
CA VAL A 246 9.95 -6.37 -11.93
C VAL A 246 11.17 -5.65 -11.36
N LEU A 247 11.80 -6.29 -10.37
CA LEU A 247 12.98 -5.78 -9.69
C LEU A 247 14.21 -5.92 -10.60
N ARG A 248 14.93 -4.82 -10.85
CA ARG A 248 16.04 -4.80 -11.83
C ARG A 248 17.35 -5.38 -11.29
N GLU A 249 17.74 -4.95 -10.10
CA GLU A 249 19.00 -5.30 -9.45
C GLU A 249 18.71 -5.74 -8.00
N PRO A 250 18.57 -7.07 -7.77
CA PRO A 250 18.20 -7.60 -6.47
C PRO A 250 19.14 -7.18 -5.34
N ASP A 251 20.45 -7.12 -5.61
CA ASP A 251 21.46 -6.71 -4.62
C ASP A 251 21.32 -5.25 -4.18
N LYS A 252 20.67 -4.41 -4.99
CA LYS A 252 20.38 -3.00 -4.69
C LYS A 252 18.94 -2.77 -4.25
N TRP A 253 18.17 -3.83 -3.98
CA TRP A 253 16.76 -3.69 -3.59
C TRP A 253 16.63 -3.00 -2.22
N GLN A 254 16.17 -1.76 -2.25
CA GLN A 254 16.00 -0.87 -1.11
C GLN A 254 14.66 -0.13 -1.21
N PRO A 255 13.55 -0.71 -0.73
CA PRO A 255 12.26 -0.06 -0.70
C PRO A 255 12.30 1.29 0.00
N TYR A 256 11.43 2.20 -0.44
CA TYR A 256 11.21 3.50 0.20
C TYR A 256 9.84 3.53 0.88
N SER A 257 9.83 3.95 2.15
CA SER A 257 8.61 4.16 2.95
C SER A 257 7.67 2.95 3.04
N ILE A 258 8.19 1.72 2.89
CA ILE A 258 7.35 0.51 2.85
C ILE A 258 6.60 0.26 4.16
N PHE A 259 7.09 0.80 5.29
CA PHE A 259 6.49 0.60 6.61
C PHE A 259 5.80 1.84 7.17
N SER A 260 6.20 3.06 6.77
CA SER A 260 5.71 4.31 7.35
C SER A 260 4.17 4.46 7.33
N PRO A 261 3.46 4.13 6.22
CA PRO A 261 2.00 4.22 6.19
C PRO A 261 1.35 3.26 7.19
N LEU A 262 1.83 2.01 7.29
CA LEU A 262 1.27 1.02 8.22
C LEU A 262 1.52 1.40 9.68
N TYR A 263 2.70 1.94 9.98
CA TYR A 263 3.03 2.46 11.30
C TYR A 263 2.06 3.58 11.70
N TRP A 264 1.81 4.54 10.79
CA TRP A 264 0.89 5.64 11.04
C TRP A 264 -0.56 5.17 11.16
N LEU A 265 -1.04 4.28 10.29
CA LEU A 265 -2.39 3.71 10.38
C LEU A 265 -2.62 3.04 11.75
N SER A 266 -1.60 2.35 12.27
CA SER A 266 -1.70 1.59 13.51
C SER A 266 -1.57 2.43 14.78
N THR A 267 -0.78 3.50 14.73
CA THR A 267 -0.38 4.25 15.94
C THR A 267 -0.82 5.72 15.94
N GLY A 268 -1.20 6.26 14.79
CA GLY A 268 -1.40 7.70 14.55
C GLY A 268 -0.10 8.52 14.54
N LYS A 269 1.08 7.89 14.70
CA LYS A 269 2.38 8.56 14.86
C LYS A 269 3.23 8.44 13.59
N ARG A 270 4.17 9.37 13.41
CA ARG A 270 5.22 9.25 12.38
C ARG A 270 6.36 8.37 12.92
N ILE A 271 6.93 7.55 12.04
CA ILE A 271 8.15 6.82 12.36
C ILE A 271 9.31 7.83 12.36
N SER A 272 10.07 7.88 13.45
CA SER A 272 11.20 8.80 13.66
C SER A 272 12.50 8.03 13.86
#